data_AF-A0AAU5KG53-F1
#
_entry.id   AF-A0AAU5KG53-F1
#
_cell.length_a   1.000
_cell.length_b   1.000
_cell.length_c   1.000
_cell.angle_alpha   90.00
_cell.angle_beta   90.00
_cell.angle_gamma   90.00
#
_symmetry.space_group_name_H-M   'P 1'
#
loop_
_entity.id
_entity.type
_entity.pdbx_description
1 polymer ?
#
loop_
_entity_poly.entity_id
_entity_poly.type
_entity_poly.pdbx_seq_one_letter_code
_entity_poly.pdbx_strand_id
1 'polypeptide(L)'
;MSVTDQPSAESAAAALRDYQRARGAAVGPRPTPAWYPAARGILAAVGYGLTFTTLLTRHPAIWQLVLSVVAILAFLGVHAAAVRPGGVLVLPKDDPHRQAKLRAHWWSMLVWPLGWLPGIPVGLWTADALLGLRVGAVTSSLALGVHLWWTTARERRLALEAGRS
;
A
#
# COMPACT_ATOMS: atom_id res chain seq x y z
N MET A 1 24.17 -5.41 -54.11
CA MET A 1 23.29 -5.21 -52.94
C MET A 1 22.82 -6.59 -52.50
N SER A 2 23.48 -7.20 -51.52
CA SER A 2 23.22 -8.59 -51.09
C SER A 2 22.07 -8.66 -50.09
N VAL A 3 21.14 -9.58 -50.33
CA VAL A 3 19.89 -9.82 -49.60
C VAL A 3 20.14 -10.71 -48.37
N THR A 4 21.10 -10.39 -47.51
CA THR A 4 21.47 -11.29 -46.38
C THR A 4 21.71 -10.58 -45.05
N ASP A 5 21.03 -9.47 -44.79
CA ASP A 5 20.94 -8.87 -43.44
C ASP A 5 19.62 -9.23 -42.74
N GLN A 6 19.06 -10.41 -43.02
CA GLN A 6 17.99 -10.92 -42.17
C GLN A 6 18.63 -11.46 -40.88
N PRO A 7 18.27 -10.93 -39.70
CA PRO A 7 18.77 -11.47 -38.43
C PRO A 7 18.45 -12.96 -38.39
N SER A 8 19.48 -13.79 -38.21
CA SER A 8 19.29 -15.24 -38.08
C SER A 8 18.29 -15.52 -36.96
N ALA A 9 17.50 -16.59 -37.09
CA ALA A 9 16.55 -17.00 -36.05
C ALA A 9 17.21 -17.11 -34.66
N GLU A 10 18.50 -17.45 -34.63
CA GLU A 10 19.33 -17.51 -33.43
C GLU A 10 19.61 -16.12 -32.82
N SER A 11 19.91 -15.11 -33.64
CA SER A 11 20.08 -13.73 -33.19
C SER A 11 18.77 -13.12 -32.66
N ALA A 12 17.63 -13.43 -33.30
CA ALA A 12 16.31 -13.02 -32.82
C ALA A 12 15.96 -13.69 -31.48
N ALA A 13 16.29 -14.98 -31.32
CA ALA A 13 16.10 -15.70 -30.06
C ALA A 13 17.01 -15.17 -28.94
N ALA A 14 18.25 -14.78 -29.26
CA ALA A 14 19.16 -14.15 -28.30
C ALA A 14 18.64 -12.78 -27.85
N ALA A 15 18.23 -11.92 -28.79
CA ALA A 15 17.63 -10.63 -28.47
C ALA A 15 16.35 -10.75 -27.63
N LEU A 16 15.51 -11.77 -27.89
CA LEU A 16 14.34 -12.05 -27.08
C LEU A 16 14.71 -12.47 -25.65
N ARG A 17 15.73 -13.33 -25.47
CA ARG A 17 16.23 -13.73 -24.15
C ARG A 17 16.82 -12.55 -23.38
N ASP A 18 17.56 -11.68 -24.05
CA ASP A 18 18.14 -10.49 -23.44
C ASP A 18 17.08 -9.46 -23.07
N TYR A 19 16.08 -9.26 -23.93
CA TYR A 19 14.90 -8.47 -23.60
C TYR A 19 14.13 -9.07 -22.40
N GLN A 20 13.93 -10.39 -22.36
CA GLN A 20 13.27 -11.07 -21.24
C GLN A 20 14.07 -10.96 -19.94
N ARG A 21 15.40 -11.04 -19.99
CA ARG A 21 16.29 -10.80 -18.83
C ARG A 21 16.26 -9.35 -18.39
N ALA A 22 16.39 -8.40 -19.31
CA ALA A 22 16.35 -6.97 -19.03
C ALA A 22 14.99 -6.57 -18.46
N ARG A 23 13.90 -7.10 -19.02
CA ARG A 23 12.54 -6.96 -18.49
C ARG A 23 12.41 -7.62 -17.13
N GLY A 24 12.93 -8.84 -16.92
CA GLY A 24 12.95 -9.50 -15.62
C GLY A 24 13.73 -8.73 -14.56
N ALA A 25 14.85 -8.11 -14.93
CA ALA A 25 15.66 -7.28 -14.04
C ALA A 25 15.03 -5.90 -13.76
N ALA A 26 14.28 -5.35 -14.72
CA ALA A 26 13.56 -4.10 -14.56
C ALA A 26 12.23 -4.27 -13.79
N VAL A 27 11.60 -5.44 -13.92
CA VAL A 27 10.32 -5.83 -13.26
C VAL A 27 10.56 -6.57 -11.94
N GLY A 28 11.80 -7.00 -11.68
CA GLY A 28 12.16 -7.78 -10.50
C GLY A 28 11.79 -7.10 -9.19
N PRO A 29 11.43 -7.86 -8.13
CA PRO A 29 10.99 -7.28 -6.86
C PRO A 29 12.12 -6.48 -6.23
N ARG A 30 12.11 -5.16 -6.38
CA ARG A 30 13.04 -4.30 -5.62
C ARG A 30 12.43 -4.03 -4.25
N PRO A 31 13.17 -4.29 -3.17
CA PRO A 31 12.68 -4.03 -1.83
C PRO A 31 12.47 -2.53 -1.65
N THR A 32 11.34 -2.17 -1.05
CA THR A 32 11.07 -0.78 -0.65
C THR A 32 12.09 -0.32 0.39
N PRO A 33 12.33 1.00 0.52
CA PRO A 33 13.19 1.54 1.56
C PRO A 33 12.79 1.04 2.96
N ALA A 34 13.77 0.82 3.85
CA ALA A 34 13.52 0.22 5.17
C ALA A 34 12.52 1.00 6.04
N TRP A 35 12.47 2.32 5.86
CA TRP A 35 11.55 3.21 6.57
C TRP A 35 10.10 3.16 6.04
N TYR A 36 9.90 2.73 4.78
CA TYR A 36 8.61 2.85 4.10
C TYR A 36 7.48 2.04 4.76
N PRO A 37 7.66 0.77 5.17
CA PRO A 37 6.59 0.03 5.85
C PRO A 37 6.05 0.76 7.09
N ALA A 38 6.95 1.26 7.95
CA ALA A 38 6.56 1.96 9.17
C ALA A 38 5.88 3.30 8.85
N ALA A 39 6.46 4.09 7.94
CA ALA A 39 5.89 5.37 7.53
C ALA A 39 4.49 5.20 6.93
N ARG A 40 4.28 4.21 6.05
CA ARG A 40 2.98 3.91 5.45
C ARG A 40 1.93 3.56 6.51
N GLY A 41 2.28 2.70 7.47
CA GLY A 41 1.34 2.29 8.53
C GLY A 41 0.96 3.44 9.45
N ILE A 42 1.94 4.22 9.93
CA ILE A 42 1.71 5.37 10.82
C ILE A 42 0.89 6.45 10.10
N LEU A 43 1.28 6.83 8.89
CA LEU A 43 0.58 7.88 8.14
C LEU A 43 -0.83 7.45 7.73
N ALA A 44 -1.08 6.17 7.46
CA ALA A 44 -2.43 5.67 7.28
C ALA A 44 -3.25 5.77 8.57
N ALA A 45 -2.73 5.31 9.71
CA ALA A 45 -3.45 5.39 10.97
C ALA A 45 -3.78 6.84 11.36
N VAL A 46 -2.80 7.74 11.23
CA VAL A 46 -2.97 9.16 11.54
C VAL A 46 -3.89 9.84 10.53
N GLY A 47 -3.68 9.63 9.23
CA GLY A 47 -4.45 10.26 8.17
C GLY A 47 -5.93 9.87 8.20
N TYR A 48 -6.23 8.57 8.25
CA TYR A 48 -7.61 8.09 8.35
C TYR A 48 -8.23 8.46 9.71
N GLY A 49 -7.48 8.34 10.80
CA GLY A 49 -7.98 8.66 12.14
C GLY A 49 -8.36 10.14 12.27
N LEU A 50 -7.47 11.04 11.87
CA LEU A 50 -7.73 12.48 11.87
C LEU A 50 -8.87 12.85 10.92
N THR A 51 -8.88 12.30 9.70
CA THR A 51 -9.92 12.62 8.71
C THR A 51 -11.31 12.22 9.22
N PHE A 52 -11.48 10.98 9.67
CA PHE A 52 -12.79 10.51 10.14
C PHE A 52 -13.20 11.16 11.47
N THR A 53 -12.29 11.39 12.41
CA THR A 53 -12.63 12.10 13.66
C THR A 53 -13.01 13.56 13.40
N THR A 54 -12.36 14.23 12.44
CA THR A 54 -12.70 15.59 12.00
C THR A 54 -14.08 15.64 11.36
N LEU A 55 -14.40 14.69 10.46
CA LEU A 55 -15.72 14.58 9.83
C LEU A 55 -16.85 14.28 10.83
N LEU A 56 -16.55 13.54 11.90
CA LEU A 56 -17.49 13.23 12.99
C LEU A 56 -17.58 14.34 14.06
N THR A 57 -16.92 15.48 13.83
CA THR A 57 -16.96 16.64 14.73
C THR A 57 -17.89 17.71 14.14
N ARG A 58 -18.91 18.14 14.91
CA ARG A 58 -19.90 19.13 14.44
C ARG A 58 -19.27 20.48 14.07
N HIS A 59 -18.29 20.92 14.86
CA HIS A 59 -17.54 22.16 14.64
C HIS A 59 -16.05 21.85 14.74
N PRO A 60 -15.44 21.29 13.68
CA PRO A 60 -14.03 20.96 13.71
C PRO A 60 -13.21 22.25 13.79
N ALA A 61 -12.20 22.25 14.66
CA ALA A 61 -11.29 23.38 14.73
C ALA A 61 -10.47 23.46 13.44
N ILE A 62 -10.13 24.66 12.97
CA ILE A 62 -9.42 24.84 11.70
C ILE A 62 -8.10 24.06 11.65
N TRP A 63 -7.41 23.94 12.78
CA TRP A 63 -6.17 23.18 12.88
C TRP A 63 -6.39 21.67 12.64
N GLN A 64 -7.55 21.10 12.96
CA GLN A 64 -7.87 19.69 12.69
C GLN A 64 -8.03 19.43 11.20
N LEU A 65 -8.67 20.37 10.49
CA LEU A 65 -8.80 20.34 9.04
C LEU A 65 -7.43 20.42 8.37
N VAL A 66 -6.60 21.38 8.80
CA VAL A 66 -5.22 21.53 8.29
C VAL A 66 -4.40 20.27 8.54
N LEU A 67 -4.41 19.71 9.77
CA LEU A 67 -3.69 18.49 10.08
C LEU A 67 -4.17 17.28 9.28
N SER A 68 -5.48 17.16 9.02
CA SER A 68 -6.04 16.09 8.19
C SER A 68 -5.54 16.19 6.75
N VAL A 69 -5.55 17.39 6.16
CA VAL A 69 -5.02 17.64 4.82
C VAL A 69 -3.51 17.34 4.77
N VAL A 70 -2.74 17.84 5.74
CA VAL A 70 -1.30 17.59 5.81
C VAL A 70 -1.00 16.09 5.96
N ALA A 71 -1.75 15.37 6.78
CA ALA A 71 -1.57 13.92 6.94
C ALA A 71 -1.88 13.15 5.66
N ILE A 72 -2.95 13.51 4.93
CA ILE A 72 -3.27 12.92 3.62
C ILE A 72 -2.16 13.21 2.62
N LEU A 73 -1.72 14.46 2.51
CA LEU A 73 -0.63 14.84 1.59
C LEU A 73 0.69 14.15 1.95
N ALA A 74 1.02 14.02 3.23
CA ALA A 74 2.20 13.29 3.69
C ALA A 74 2.10 11.80 3.35
N PHE A 75 0.93 11.18 3.55
CA PHE A 75 0.69 9.79 3.16
C PHE A 75 0.87 9.59 1.65
N LEU A 76 0.26 10.46 0.84
CA LEU A 76 0.39 10.44 -0.62
C LEU A 76 1.83 10.69 -1.06
N GLY A 77 2.54 11.63 -0.42
CA GLY A 77 3.94 11.93 -0.69
C GLY A 77 4.86 10.76 -0.38
N VAL A 78 4.68 10.09 0.77
CA VAL A 78 5.41 8.87 1.12
C VAL A 78 5.10 7.74 0.14
N HIS A 79 3.84 7.59 -0.26
CA HIS A 79 3.45 6.58 -1.24
C HIS A 79 4.10 6.87 -2.60
N ALA A 80 4.04 8.11 -3.09
CA ALA A 80 4.66 8.53 -4.33
C ALA A 80 6.19 8.40 -4.31
N ALA A 81 6.84 8.75 -3.20
CA ALA A 81 8.30 8.59 -3.05
C ALA A 81 8.74 7.12 -3.08
N ALA A 82 7.88 6.21 -2.61
CA ALA A 82 8.14 4.77 -2.68
C ALA A 82 7.78 4.14 -4.03
N VAL A 83 6.85 4.74 -4.78
CA VAL A 83 6.45 4.31 -6.13
C VAL A 83 7.35 5.02 -7.17
N ARG A 84 8.39 4.34 -7.67
CA ARG A 84 9.29 4.89 -8.70
C ARG A 84 8.60 5.16 -10.06
N PRO A 85 9.18 6.03 -10.94
CA PRO A 85 8.65 6.35 -12.26
C PRO A 85 8.65 5.09 -13.13
N GLY A 86 7.46 4.68 -13.55
CA GLY A 86 7.13 3.33 -14.01
C GLY A 86 5.69 3.00 -13.62
N GLY A 87 5.19 3.63 -12.55
CA GLY A 87 3.84 4.19 -12.45
C GLY A 87 2.69 3.20 -12.26
N VAL A 88 2.89 1.91 -12.51
CA VAL A 88 1.83 0.93 -12.30
C VAL A 88 2.46 -0.30 -11.68
N LEU A 89 2.06 -0.60 -10.44
CA LEU A 89 2.15 -1.94 -9.88
C LEU A 89 1.22 -2.85 -10.71
N VAL A 90 1.54 -3.10 -11.98
CA VAL A 90 0.98 -4.22 -12.70
C VAL A 90 1.62 -5.40 -12.03
N LEU A 91 0.95 -5.95 -11.02
CA LEU A 91 1.33 -7.19 -10.38
C LEU A 91 1.52 -8.20 -11.52
N PRO A 92 2.78 -8.58 -11.84
CA PRO A 92 3.04 -9.41 -13.01
C PRO A 92 2.21 -10.68 -12.88
N LYS A 93 1.59 -11.14 -13.98
CA LYS A 93 0.79 -12.38 -13.95
C LYS A 93 1.59 -13.55 -13.39
N ASP A 94 2.91 -13.51 -13.59
CA ASP A 94 3.88 -14.54 -13.26
C ASP A 94 4.57 -14.29 -11.90
N ASP A 95 4.11 -13.32 -11.09
CA ASP A 95 4.64 -13.12 -9.74
C ASP A 95 4.28 -14.35 -8.86
N PRO A 96 5.27 -15.06 -8.29
CA PRO A 96 5.03 -16.27 -7.50
C PRO A 96 4.21 -16.00 -6.23
N HIS A 97 4.13 -14.74 -5.79
CA HIS A 97 3.36 -14.30 -4.62
C HIS A 97 2.10 -13.52 -5.00
N ARG A 98 1.67 -13.57 -6.27
CA ARG A 98 0.49 -12.84 -6.78
C ARG A 98 -0.77 -13.08 -5.95
N GLN A 99 -1.12 -14.34 -5.69
CA GLN A 99 -2.32 -14.66 -4.90
C GLN A 99 -2.23 -14.14 -3.47
N ALA A 100 -1.05 -14.19 -2.85
CA ALA A 100 -0.84 -13.68 -1.49
C ALA A 100 -1.01 -12.16 -1.43
N LYS A 101 -0.47 -11.42 -2.41
CA LYS A 101 -0.63 -9.96 -2.53
C LYS A 101 -2.09 -9.56 -2.77
N LEU A 102 -2.79 -10.24 -3.68
CA LEU A 102 -4.22 -10.01 -3.92
C LEU A 102 -5.07 -10.30 -2.68
N ARG A 103 -4.78 -11.40 -1.97
CA ARG A 103 -5.47 -11.74 -0.73
C ARG A 103 -5.20 -10.71 0.37
N ALA A 104 -3.99 -10.18 0.47
CA ALA A 104 -3.65 -9.11 1.41
C ALA A 104 -4.43 -7.82 1.11
N HIS A 105 -4.63 -7.50 -0.17
CA HIS A 105 -5.48 -6.38 -0.59
C HIS A 105 -6.96 -6.60 -0.21
N TRP A 106 -7.50 -7.79 -0.48
CA TRP A 106 -8.85 -8.15 -0.02
C TRP A 106 -8.99 -8.07 1.50
N TRP A 107 -8.00 -8.55 2.25
CA TRP A 107 -8.00 -8.41 3.71
C TRP A 107 -7.99 -6.96 4.17
N SER A 108 -7.34 -6.05 3.45
CA SER A 108 -7.37 -4.63 3.82
C SER A 108 -8.78 -4.03 3.76
N MET A 109 -9.63 -4.51 2.83
CA MET A 109 -11.03 -4.11 2.74
C MET A 109 -11.89 -4.64 3.90
N LEU A 110 -11.46 -5.72 4.58
CA LEU A 110 -12.16 -6.29 5.74
C LEU A 110 -11.63 -5.75 7.07
N VAL A 111 -10.32 -5.49 7.17
CA VAL A 111 -9.70 -4.96 8.39
C VAL A 111 -10.31 -3.60 8.76
N TRP A 112 -10.56 -2.75 7.76
CA TRP A 112 -11.13 -1.43 8.00
C TRP A 112 -12.54 -1.49 8.64
N PRO A 113 -13.57 -2.15 8.07
CA PRO A 113 -14.89 -2.26 8.71
C PRO A 113 -14.85 -3.05 10.03
N LEU A 114 -14.01 -4.08 10.16
CA LEU A 114 -13.88 -4.82 11.42
C LEU A 114 -13.38 -3.94 12.57
N GLY A 115 -12.50 -3.00 12.28
CA GLY A 115 -12.02 -2.06 13.29
C GLY A 115 -13.08 -1.07 13.78
N TRP A 116 -14.29 -1.01 13.19
CA TRP A 116 -15.41 -0.23 13.74
C TRP A 116 -16.19 -0.97 14.82
N LEU A 117 -16.06 -2.30 14.92
CA LEU A 117 -16.79 -3.12 15.90
C LEU A 117 -16.64 -2.64 17.35
N PRO A 118 -15.46 -2.19 17.82
CA PRO A 118 -15.31 -1.63 19.17
C PRO A 118 -16.15 -0.37 19.43
N GLY A 119 -16.53 0.38 18.39
CA GLY A 119 -17.35 1.58 18.51
C GLY A 119 -18.83 1.30 18.83
N ILE A 120 -19.33 0.11 18.48
CA ILE A 120 -20.72 -0.31 18.71
C ILE A 120 -21.07 -0.36 20.20
N PRO A 121 -20.35 -1.14 21.05
CA PRO A 121 -20.67 -1.19 22.48
C PRO A 121 -20.47 0.16 23.16
N VAL A 122 -19.47 0.96 22.73
CA VAL A 122 -19.25 2.31 23.28
C VAL A 122 -20.46 3.22 23.03
N GLY A 123 -20.97 3.25 21.80
CA GLY A 123 -22.14 4.05 21.46
C GLY A 123 -23.41 3.61 22.21
N LEU A 124 -23.56 2.29 22.44
CA LEU A 124 -24.69 1.73 23.19
C LEU A 124 -24.59 2.01 24.70
N TRP A 125 -23.41 1.83 25.30
CA TRP A 125 -23.22 1.98 26.76
C TRP A 125 -23.23 3.44 27.22
N THR A 126 -22.74 4.35 26.38
CA THR A 126 -22.69 5.77 26.72
C THR A 126 -23.92 6.56 26.27
N ALA A 127 -24.82 5.92 25.51
CA ALA A 127 -25.91 6.57 24.78
C ALA A 127 -25.43 7.73 23.87
N ASP A 128 -24.14 7.77 23.52
CA ASP A 128 -23.53 8.75 22.61
C ASP A 128 -23.04 8.04 21.35
N ALA A 129 -23.90 8.05 20.31
CA ALA A 129 -23.57 7.48 19.02
C ALA A 129 -22.35 8.14 18.36
N LEU A 130 -22.10 9.44 18.59
CA LEU A 130 -20.95 10.14 18.03
C LEU A 130 -19.65 9.68 18.70
N LEU A 131 -19.68 9.45 20.02
CA LEU A 131 -18.54 8.87 20.74
C LEU A 131 -18.24 7.45 20.24
N GLY A 132 -19.26 6.61 20.06
CA GLY A 132 -19.10 5.28 19.47
C GLY A 132 -18.46 5.31 18.08
N LEU A 133 -18.92 6.21 17.21
CA LEU A 133 -18.34 6.39 15.88
C LEU A 133 -16.89 6.89 15.92
N ARG A 134 -16.54 7.80 16.85
CA ARG A 134 -15.16 8.27 17.01
C ARG A 134 -14.22 7.17 17.47
N VAL A 135 -14.66 6.35 18.43
CA VAL A 135 -13.88 5.18 18.86
C VAL A 135 -13.70 4.22 17.69
N GLY A 136 -14.77 3.90 16.97
CA GLY A 136 -14.71 3.05 15.77
C GLY A 136 -13.74 3.58 14.70
N ALA A 137 -13.76 4.89 14.45
CA ALA A 137 -12.83 5.54 13.52
C ALA A 137 -11.37 5.41 13.96
N VAL A 138 -11.08 5.61 15.25
CA VAL A 138 -9.72 5.48 15.80
C VAL A 138 -9.24 4.03 15.73
N THR A 139 -10.04 3.07 16.19
CA THR A 139 -9.68 1.65 16.20
C THR A 139 -9.53 1.08 14.79
N SER A 140 -10.42 1.47 13.86
CA SER A 140 -10.33 1.12 12.44
C SER A 140 -9.08 1.66 11.78
N SER A 141 -8.74 2.93 12.05
CA SER A 141 -7.55 3.56 11.47
C SER A 141 -6.25 2.92 11.98
N LEU A 142 -6.19 2.60 13.28
CA LEU A 142 -5.06 1.86 13.85
C LEU A 142 -4.93 0.46 13.25
N ALA A 143 -6.04 -0.29 13.14
CA ALA A 143 -6.05 -1.62 12.55
C ALA A 143 -5.57 -1.58 11.09
N LEU A 144 -6.06 -0.62 10.30
CA LEU A 144 -5.61 -0.40 8.93
C LEU A 144 -4.12 -0.07 8.87
N GLY A 145 -3.64 0.84 9.72
CA GLY A 145 -2.23 1.23 9.77
C GLY A 145 -1.30 0.05 10.09
N VAL A 146 -1.66 -0.75 11.09
CA VAL A 146 -0.93 -1.98 11.46
C VAL A 146 -0.92 -2.98 10.30
N HIS A 147 -2.07 -3.20 9.65
CA HIS A 147 -2.18 -4.11 8.50
C HIS A 147 -1.30 -3.65 7.33
N LEU A 148 -1.32 -2.35 7.01
CA LEU A 148 -0.50 -1.79 5.93
C LEU A 148 1.00 -1.86 6.24
N TRP A 149 1.40 -1.63 7.49
CA TRP A 149 2.78 -1.83 7.92
C TRP A 149 3.20 -3.28 7.76
N TRP A 150 2.42 -4.22 8.31
CA TRP A 150 2.72 -5.64 8.30
C TRP A 150 2.84 -6.21 6.88
N THR A 151 1.85 -5.93 6.02
CA THR A 151 1.84 -6.40 4.63
C THR A 151 3.01 -5.84 3.83
N THR A 152 3.30 -4.55 3.96
CA THR A 152 4.44 -3.92 3.27
C THR A 152 5.78 -4.44 3.80
N ALA A 153 5.91 -4.67 5.10
CA ALA A 153 7.13 -5.23 5.70
C ALA A 153 7.38 -6.67 5.22
N ARG A 154 6.31 -7.47 5.11
CA ARG A 154 6.38 -8.83 4.57
C ARG A 154 6.79 -8.83 3.09
N GLU A 155 6.16 -7.99 2.27
CA GLU A 155 6.52 -7.85 0.84
C GLU A 155 7.98 -7.45 0.67
N ARG A 156 8.48 -6.53 1.50
CA ARG A 156 9.88 -6.12 1.50
C ARG A 156 10.82 -7.27 1.85
N ARG A 157 10.48 -8.12 2.84
CA ARG A 157 11.29 -9.29 3.21
C ARG A 157 11.39 -10.28 2.05
N LEU A 158 10.26 -10.60 1.42
CA LEU A 158 10.22 -11.49 0.26
C LEU A 158 11.06 -10.96 -0.92
N ALA A 159 11.01 -9.64 -1.16
CA ALA A 159 11.83 -9.02 -2.20
C ALA A 159 13.34 -9.07 -1.88
N LEU A 160 13.71 -8.98 -0.61
CA LEU A 160 15.12 -9.14 -0.18
C LEU A 160 15.61 -10.58 -0.31
N GLU A 161 14.75 -11.56 -0.03
CA GLU A 161 15.06 -12.99 -0.16
C GLU A 161 15.24 -13.37 -1.63
N ALA A 162 14.33 -12.92 -2.51
CA ALA A 162 14.42 -13.14 -3.95
C ALA A 162 15.63 -12.46 -4.61
N GLY A 163 16.18 -11.40 -4.02
CA GLY A 163 17.39 -10.74 -4.51
C GLY A 163 18.70 -11.42 -4.09
N ARG A 164 18.64 -12.45 -3.23
CA ARG A 164 19.81 -13.20 -2.73
C ARG A 164 19.99 -14.57 -3.41
N SER A 165 18.96 -15.06 -4.10
CA SER A 165 18.96 -16.30 -4.90
C SER A 165 19.40 -16.04 -6.33
#